data_AF-A0A9D1E0W2-F1
#
_entry.id   AF-A0A9D1E0W2-F1
#
_cell.length_a   1.000
_cell.length_b   1.000
_cell.length_c   1.000
_cell.angle_alpha   90.00
_cell.angle_beta   90.00
_cell.angle_gamma   90.00
#
_symmetry.space_group_name_H-M   'P 1'
#
loop_
_entity.id
_entity.type
_entity.pdbx_description
1 polymer ?
#
loop_
_entity_poly.entity_id
_entity_poly.type
_entity_poly.pdbx_seq_one_letter_code
_entity_poly.pdbx_strand_id
1 'polypeptide(L)'
;MNRTAEYTAVIIFLLLLAVPMLSSCEGTVIEIDSPEKEIFLKENREGIYRGGRSLFVFDERRHQKAVNLSRIQYRIQTDVQDTCLNITLDAIPGSAGVHIATSIDFRSPGDLISSMSRLECSRLDDDKLWLWSPESLTGIIISRPEN
;
A
#
# COMPACT_ATOMS: atom_id res chain seq x y z
N MET A 1 -18.71 50.23 -34.38
CA MET A 1 -18.05 48.95 -34.02
C MET A 1 -18.65 48.46 -32.71
N ASN A 2 -19.19 47.24 -32.72
CA ASN A 2 -20.18 46.75 -31.76
C ASN A 2 -19.56 46.33 -30.42
N ARG A 3 -19.89 47.07 -29.35
CA ARG A 3 -19.55 46.73 -27.94
C ARG A 3 -19.93 45.30 -27.53
N THR A 4 -20.95 44.72 -28.17
CA THR A 4 -21.39 43.34 -27.91
C THR A 4 -20.37 42.27 -28.30
N ALA A 5 -19.47 42.55 -29.25
CA ALA A 5 -18.42 41.61 -29.65
C ALA A 5 -17.23 41.56 -28.67
N GLU A 6 -16.99 42.66 -27.95
CA GLU A 6 -15.94 42.73 -26.93
C GLU A 6 -16.34 41.94 -25.67
N TYR A 7 -17.60 42.01 -25.25
CA TYR A 7 -18.08 41.25 -24.10
C TYR A 7 -18.11 39.74 -24.33
N THR A 8 -18.48 39.27 -25.53
CA THR A 8 -18.41 37.85 -25.88
C THR A 8 -16.97 37.34 -25.93
N ALA A 9 -16.03 38.14 -26.44
CA ALA A 9 -14.61 37.77 -26.42
C ALA A 9 -14.05 37.63 -24.99
N VAL A 10 -14.42 38.53 -24.08
CA VAL A 10 -14.00 38.49 -22.67
C VAL A 10 -14.60 37.29 -21.93
N ILE A 11 -15.88 36.96 -22.18
CA ILE A 11 -16.55 35.80 -21.56
C ILE A 11 -15.95 34.48 -22.05
N ILE A 12 -15.64 34.37 -23.35
CA ILE A 12 -14.98 33.20 -23.92
C ILE A 12 -13.56 33.04 -23.36
N PHE A 13 -12.83 34.15 -23.19
CA PHE A 13 -11.49 34.15 -22.61
C PHE A 13 -11.50 33.74 -21.12
N LEU A 14 -12.48 34.20 -20.35
CA LEU A 14 -12.69 33.78 -18.95
C LEU A 14 -13.08 32.30 -18.82
N LEU A 15 -13.90 31.78 -19.74
CA LEU A 15 -14.26 30.36 -19.78
C LEU A 15 -13.06 29.48 -20.16
N LEU A 16 -12.19 29.91 -21.08
CA LEU A 16 -10.98 29.19 -21.47
C LEU A 16 -9.91 29.13 -20.35
N LEU A 17 -9.86 30.14 -19.48
CA LEU A 17 -8.94 30.19 -18.33
C LEU A 17 -9.41 29.36 -17.13
N ALA A 18 -10.69 28.98 -17.07
CA ALA A 18 -11.25 28.17 -15.97
C ALA A 18 -11.10 26.65 -16.17
N VAL A 19 -10.72 26.19 -17.37
CA VAL A 19 -10.69 24.76 -17.72
C VAL A 19 -9.44 23.98 -17.24
N PRO A 20 -8.22 24.54 -17.05
CA PRO A 20 -7.07 23.70 -16.71
C PRO A 20 -6.92 23.37 -15.22
N MET A 21 -7.87 23.73 -14.34
CA MET A 21 -7.76 23.40 -12.90
C MET A 21 -8.31 22.02 -12.51
N LEU A 22 -8.77 21.23 -13.47
CA LEU A 22 -9.24 19.87 -13.21
C LEU A 22 -8.25 18.87 -13.81
N SER A 23 -7.52 18.18 -12.92
CA SER A 23 -6.57 17.07 -13.20
C SER A 23 -5.09 17.45 -13.24
N SER A 24 -4.59 17.99 -12.14
CA SER A 24 -3.27 17.55 -11.66
C SER A 24 -3.47 16.70 -10.41
N CYS A 25 -4.21 15.60 -10.54
CA CYS A 25 -3.91 14.45 -9.69
C CYS A 25 -2.56 13.95 -10.21
N GLU A 26 -1.49 14.43 -9.60
CA GLU A 26 -0.16 13.84 -9.74
C GLU A 26 -0.25 12.44 -9.10
N GLY A 27 -0.90 11.53 -9.80
CA GLY A 27 -0.96 10.14 -9.41
C GLY A 27 0.46 9.63 -9.49
N THR A 28 1.06 9.33 -8.34
CA THR A 28 2.29 8.53 -8.28
C THR A 28 2.04 7.28 -9.11
N VAL A 29 2.67 7.22 -10.29
CA VAL A 29 2.60 6.06 -11.18
C VAL A 29 3.35 4.94 -10.47
N ILE A 30 2.61 3.96 -9.96
CA ILE A 30 3.17 2.77 -9.34
C ILE A 30 3.68 1.89 -10.48
N GLU A 31 4.99 1.69 -10.55
CA GLU A 31 5.60 0.81 -11.54
C GLU A 31 5.20 -0.65 -11.25
N ILE A 32 4.61 -1.33 -12.24
CA ILE A 32 4.33 -2.76 -12.18
C ILE A 32 5.49 -3.47 -12.89
N ASP A 33 6.42 -3.99 -12.10
CA ASP A 33 7.66 -4.60 -12.54
C ASP A 33 7.56 -6.13 -12.76
N SER A 34 6.47 -6.74 -12.27
CA SER A 34 6.26 -8.19 -12.34
C SER A 34 4.77 -8.58 -12.35
N PRO A 35 4.42 -9.75 -12.94
CA PRO A 35 3.04 -10.26 -12.90
C PRO A 35 2.59 -10.59 -11.47
N GLU A 36 3.51 -11.02 -10.59
CA GLU A 36 3.21 -11.25 -9.18
C GLU A 36 2.84 -9.95 -8.45
N LYS A 37 3.51 -8.83 -8.75
CA LYS A 37 3.14 -7.51 -8.21
C LYS A 37 1.74 -7.10 -8.69
N GLU A 38 1.43 -7.34 -9.96
CA GLU A 38 0.10 -7.06 -10.51
C GLU A 38 -1.00 -7.86 -9.80
N ILE A 39 -0.77 -9.15 -9.54
CA ILE A 39 -1.70 -10.01 -8.79
C ILE A 39 -1.82 -9.52 -7.35
N PHE A 40 -0.69 -9.24 -6.69
CA PHE A 40 -0.65 -8.74 -5.32
C PHE A 40 -1.41 -7.42 -5.14
N LEU A 41 -1.31 -6.49 -6.08
CA LEU A 41 -2.03 -5.22 -6.01
C LEU A 41 -3.55 -5.37 -6.15
N LYS A 42 -4.06 -6.50 -6.64
CA LYS A 42 -5.50 -6.81 -6.67
C LYS A 42 -6.01 -7.34 -5.33
N GLU A 43 -5.11 -7.71 -4.42
CA GLU A 43 -5.46 -8.22 -3.09
C GLU A 43 -5.82 -7.10 -2.11
N ASN A 44 -6.66 -7.43 -1.13
CA ASN A 44 -7.13 -6.48 -0.12
C ASN A 44 -7.13 -7.03 1.32
N ARG A 45 -6.68 -8.28 1.52
CA ARG A 45 -6.67 -8.91 2.84
C ARG A 45 -5.32 -8.69 3.51
N GLU A 46 -5.33 -8.27 4.76
CA GLU A 46 -4.10 -8.13 5.55
C GLU A 46 -3.38 -9.48 5.62
N GLY A 47 -2.06 -9.50 5.48
CA GLY A 47 -1.28 -10.74 5.44
C GLY A 47 0.01 -10.64 4.64
N ILE A 48 0.59 -11.81 4.38
CA ILE A 48 1.80 -12.00 3.58
C ILE A 48 1.51 -12.88 2.36
N TYR A 49 2.05 -12.44 1.23
CA TYR A 49 1.90 -13.00 -0.10
C TYR A 49 3.28 -13.27 -0.66
N ARG A 50 3.44 -14.35 -1.44
CA ARG A 50 4.71 -14.66 -2.09
C ARG A 50 4.49 -15.40 -3.40
N GLY A 51 5.13 -14.94 -4.47
CA GLY A 51 5.02 -15.60 -5.78
C GLY A 51 3.59 -15.62 -6.32
N GLY A 52 2.85 -14.52 -6.16
CA GLY A 52 1.48 -14.38 -6.67
C GLY A 52 0.39 -15.13 -5.89
N ARG A 53 0.68 -15.66 -4.70
CA ARG A 53 -0.30 -16.35 -3.83
C ARG A 53 -0.22 -15.87 -2.39
N SER A 54 -1.33 -16.00 -1.65
CA SER A 54 -1.35 -15.78 -0.20
C SER A 54 -0.58 -16.90 0.51
N LEU A 55 0.36 -16.54 1.39
CA LEU A 55 0.97 -17.49 2.32
C LEU A 55 0.19 -17.55 3.63
N PHE A 56 -0.17 -16.38 4.16
CA PHE A 56 -0.97 -16.28 5.38
C PHE A 56 -1.73 -14.96 5.39
N VAL A 57 -3.05 -15.03 5.55
CA VAL A 57 -3.97 -13.88 5.50
C VAL A 57 -4.86 -13.83 6.72
N PHE A 58 -5.12 -12.63 7.21
CA PHE A 58 -5.95 -12.39 8.36
C PHE A 58 -7.39 -12.88 8.13
N ASP A 59 -7.95 -13.45 9.20
CA ASP A 59 -9.33 -13.93 9.30
C ASP A 59 -9.72 -13.71 10.76
N GLU A 60 -10.64 -12.77 10.99
CA GLU A 60 -11.09 -12.35 12.32
C GLU A 60 -11.66 -13.50 13.16
N ARG A 61 -12.11 -14.58 12.52
CA ARG A 61 -12.72 -15.73 13.21
C ARG A 61 -11.70 -16.76 13.66
N ARG A 62 -10.48 -16.71 13.12
CA ARG A 62 -9.46 -17.75 13.29
C ARG A 62 -8.13 -17.23 13.83
N HIS A 63 -7.92 -15.91 13.75
CA HIS A 63 -6.65 -15.28 14.02
C HIS A 63 -6.80 -14.13 15.00
N GLN A 64 -5.74 -13.92 15.78
CA GLN A 64 -5.57 -12.77 16.65
C GLN A 64 -4.67 -11.76 15.94
N LYS A 65 -5.06 -10.48 16.00
CA LYS A 65 -4.30 -9.36 15.48
C LYS A 65 -3.84 -8.44 16.61
N ALA A 66 -2.61 -7.98 16.57
CA ALA A 66 -2.06 -7.00 17.50
C ALA A 66 -1.24 -5.94 16.76
N VAL A 67 -1.41 -4.67 17.15
CA VAL A 67 -0.66 -3.54 16.60
C VAL A 67 -0.05 -2.76 17.75
N ASN A 68 1.24 -2.46 17.63
CA ASN A 68 1.96 -1.60 18.57
C ASN A 68 2.50 -0.38 17.83
N LEU A 69 1.84 0.76 18.03
CA LEU A 69 2.17 2.03 17.38
C LEU A 69 3.56 2.55 17.75
N SER A 70 3.97 2.38 19.02
CA SER A 70 5.26 2.87 19.51
C SER A 70 6.47 2.20 18.84
N ARG A 71 6.27 0.99 18.30
CA ARG A 71 7.30 0.21 17.59
C ARG A 71 6.97 0.03 16.10
N ILE A 72 5.85 0.59 15.62
CA ILE A 72 5.29 0.36 14.29
C ILE A 72 5.30 -1.14 13.94
N GLN A 73 4.81 -1.93 14.89
CA GLN A 73 4.82 -3.38 14.85
C GLN A 73 3.41 -3.92 14.64
N TYR A 74 3.29 -4.87 13.73
CA TYR A 74 2.05 -5.51 13.34
C TYR A 74 2.19 -7.03 13.45
N ARG A 75 1.20 -7.69 14.06
CA ARG A 75 1.22 -9.15 14.25
C ARG A 75 -0.13 -9.78 13.94
N ILE A 76 -0.11 -10.86 13.17
CA ILE A 76 -1.22 -11.82 13.03
C ILE A 76 -0.73 -13.18 13.51
N GLN A 77 -1.53 -13.89 14.30
CA GLN A 77 -1.22 -15.25 14.74
C GLN A 77 -2.47 -16.12 14.82
N THR A 78 -2.31 -17.43 14.68
CA THR A 78 -3.36 -18.41 15.00
C THR A 78 -3.56 -18.50 16.51
N ASP A 79 -4.75 -18.95 16.93
CA ASP A 79 -5.05 -19.12 18.36
C ASP A 79 -4.12 -20.12 19.07
N VAL A 80 -3.71 -21.16 18.33
CA VAL A 80 -2.76 -22.18 18.81
C VAL A 80 -1.30 -21.76 18.66
N GLN A 81 -1.04 -20.58 18.09
CA GLN A 81 0.29 -19.95 17.92
C GLN A 81 1.31 -20.78 17.12
N ASP A 82 0.85 -21.70 16.29
CA ASP A 82 1.69 -22.48 15.37
C ASP A 82 2.05 -21.72 14.10
N THR A 83 1.23 -20.73 13.72
CA THR A 83 1.47 -19.80 12.63
C THR A 83 1.44 -18.37 13.14
N CYS A 84 2.49 -17.61 12.85
CA CYS A 84 2.65 -16.22 13.28
C CYS A 84 3.34 -15.40 12.18
N LEU A 85 2.76 -14.26 11.84
CA LEU A 85 3.36 -13.20 11.05
C LEU A 85 3.61 -12.01 11.96
N ASN A 86 4.86 -11.61 12.11
CA ASN A 86 5.28 -10.43 12.85
C ASN A 86 6.07 -9.50 11.91
N ILE A 87 5.63 -8.26 11.80
CA ILE A 87 6.18 -7.25 10.91
C ILE A 87 6.53 -6.03 11.75
N THR A 88 7.72 -5.48 11.55
CA THR A 88 8.13 -4.21 12.18
C THR A 88 8.62 -3.27 11.08
N LEU A 89 8.05 -2.07 11.02
CA LEU A 89 8.48 -1.03 10.11
C LEU A 89 9.39 -0.04 10.84
N ASP A 90 10.39 0.49 10.14
CA ASP A 90 11.21 1.59 10.64
C ASP A 90 10.44 2.93 10.66
N ALA A 91 9.51 3.10 9.72
CA ALA A 91 8.63 4.27 9.63
C ALA A 91 7.32 3.90 8.91
N ILE A 92 6.25 4.68 9.13
CA ILE A 92 5.01 4.58 8.34
C ILE A 92 5.23 5.35 7.02
N PRO A 93 4.95 4.76 5.84
CA PRO A 93 5.07 5.47 4.57
C PRO A 93 4.08 6.63 4.49
N GLY A 94 4.57 7.78 4.03
CA GLY A 94 3.73 8.95 3.76
C GLY A 94 3.09 8.97 2.36
N SER A 95 3.63 8.21 1.42
CA SER A 95 3.16 8.15 0.02
C SER A 95 3.56 6.84 -0.65
N ALA A 96 2.92 6.53 -1.78
CA ALA A 96 3.34 5.42 -2.64
C ALA A 96 4.75 5.68 -3.25
N GLY A 97 5.44 4.60 -3.62
CA GLY A 97 6.81 4.61 -4.18
C GLY A 97 7.94 4.76 -3.16
N VAL A 98 7.62 5.12 -1.90
CA VAL A 98 8.62 5.24 -0.82
C VAL A 98 9.09 3.85 -0.39
N HIS A 99 10.39 3.73 -0.13
CA HIS A 99 10.99 2.48 0.32
C HIS A 99 11.30 2.52 1.82
N ILE A 100 10.91 1.48 2.56
CA ILE A 100 11.01 1.41 4.01
C ILE A 100 11.72 0.13 4.44
N ALA A 101 12.62 0.25 5.42
CA ALA A 101 13.21 -0.90 6.07
C ALA A 101 12.14 -1.63 6.91
N THR A 102 11.94 -2.91 6.59
CA THR A 102 10.93 -3.76 7.22
C THR A 102 11.58 -5.03 7.72
N SER A 103 11.34 -5.38 8.97
CA SER A 103 11.64 -6.71 9.50
C SER A 103 10.40 -7.58 9.36
N ILE A 104 10.57 -8.74 8.73
CA ILE A 104 9.53 -9.74 8.49
C ILE A 104 9.95 -11.02 9.21
N ASP A 105 9.08 -11.49 10.10
CA ASP A 105 9.23 -12.77 10.79
C ASP A 105 7.90 -13.54 10.63
N PHE A 106 7.87 -14.45 9.66
CA PHE A 106 6.77 -15.36 9.40
C PHE A 106 7.19 -16.79 9.71
N ARG A 107 6.43 -17.46 10.57
CA ARG A 107 6.65 -18.83 10.99
C ARG A 107 5.35 -19.59 10.80
N SER A 108 5.42 -20.74 10.17
CA SER A 108 4.32 -21.69 10.00
C SER A 108 4.91 -23.10 9.91
N PRO A 109 4.18 -24.18 10.19
CA PRO A 109 4.71 -25.53 10.01
C PRO A 109 5.21 -25.75 8.58
N GLY A 110 6.52 -25.93 8.41
CA GLY A 110 7.17 -26.13 7.11
C GLY A 110 7.61 -24.84 6.38
N ASP A 111 7.25 -23.65 6.87
CA ASP A 111 7.60 -22.37 6.25
C ASP A 111 8.23 -21.40 7.28
N LEU A 112 9.36 -20.83 6.89
CA LEU A 112 10.05 -19.80 7.67
C LEU A 112 10.52 -18.68 6.75
N ILE A 113 10.13 -17.45 7.06
CA ILE A 113 10.67 -16.24 6.47
C ILE A 113 11.14 -15.36 7.64
N SER A 114 12.44 -15.17 7.75
CA SER A 114 13.04 -14.25 8.73
C SER A 114 14.00 -13.36 7.97
N SER A 115 13.55 -12.16 7.61
CA SER A 115 14.33 -11.23 6.80
C SER A 115 14.20 -9.79 7.27
N MET A 116 15.24 -9.02 7.01
CA MET A 116 15.16 -7.57 6.93
C MET A 116 15.20 -7.21 5.44
N SER A 117 14.18 -6.51 4.98
CA SER A 117 14.00 -6.19 3.56
C SER A 117 13.60 -4.73 3.41
N ARG A 118 14.10 -4.09 2.36
CA ARG A 118 13.66 -2.76 1.96
C ARG A 118 12.45 -2.94 1.05
N LEU A 119 11.26 -2.62 1.55
CA LEU A 119 10.01 -2.78 0.81
C LEU A 119 9.56 -1.45 0.22
N GLU A 120 9.10 -1.48 -1.02
CA GLU A 120 8.41 -0.36 -1.66
C GLU A 120 6.97 -0.30 -1.16
N CYS A 121 6.49 0.87 -0.76
CA CYS A 121 5.08 1.13 -0.53
C CYS A 121 4.37 1.28 -1.88
N SER A 122 3.86 0.18 -2.43
CA SER A 122 3.25 0.18 -3.76
C SER A 122 1.81 0.66 -3.78
N ARG A 123 1.08 0.65 -2.66
CA ARG A 123 -0.22 1.32 -2.52
C ARG A 123 -0.42 1.75 -1.09
N LEU A 124 -1.12 2.86 -0.92
CA LEU A 124 -1.51 3.39 0.37
C LEU A 124 -2.95 3.87 0.24
N ASP A 125 -3.81 3.29 1.08
CA ASP A 125 -5.19 3.71 1.24
C ASP A 125 -5.35 4.30 2.66
N ASP A 126 -6.57 4.72 3.02
CA ASP A 126 -6.84 5.34 4.32
C ASP A 126 -6.54 4.36 5.48
N ASP A 127 -6.87 3.08 5.32
CA ASP A 127 -6.80 2.06 6.37
C ASP A 127 -5.69 1.02 6.17
N LYS A 128 -4.98 1.01 5.02
CA LYS A 128 -4.06 -0.06 4.65
C LYS A 128 -2.84 0.38 3.85
N LEU A 129 -1.80 -0.44 3.95
CA LEU A 129 -0.54 -0.30 3.23
C LEU A 129 -0.24 -1.58 2.46
N TRP A 130 0.20 -1.44 1.21
CA TRP A 130 0.74 -2.51 0.38
C TRP A 130 2.23 -2.31 0.24
N LEU A 131 3.00 -3.24 0.80
CA LEU A 131 4.45 -3.23 0.77
C LEU A 131 4.94 -4.37 -0.13
N TRP A 132 5.87 -4.08 -1.02
CA TRP A 132 6.35 -5.03 -2.03
C TRP A 132 7.88 -5.17 -2.02
N SER A 133 8.36 -6.40 -2.18
CA SER A 133 9.76 -6.72 -2.44
C SER A 133 9.87 -7.41 -3.81
N PRO A 134 10.44 -6.75 -4.82
CA PRO A 134 10.70 -7.40 -6.11
C PRO A 134 11.76 -8.50 -6.00
N GLU A 135 12.74 -8.34 -5.10
CA GLU A 135 13.82 -9.31 -4.89
C GLU A 135 13.31 -10.68 -4.42
N SER A 136 12.31 -10.70 -3.54
CA SER A 136 11.78 -11.92 -2.94
C SER A 136 10.40 -12.32 -3.46
N LEU A 137 9.83 -11.51 -4.37
CA LEU A 137 8.44 -11.57 -4.83
C LEU A 137 7.45 -11.66 -3.67
N THR A 138 7.72 -10.91 -2.60
CA THR A 138 6.94 -10.92 -1.35
C THR A 138 6.14 -9.64 -1.23
N GLY A 139 4.84 -9.79 -1.03
CA GLY A 139 3.91 -8.70 -0.76
C GLY A 139 3.37 -8.79 0.67
N ILE A 140 3.19 -7.64 1.30
CA ILE A 140 2.64 -7.50 2.65
C ILE A 140 1.51 -6.48 2.61
N ILE A 141 0.36 -6.86 3.15
CA ILE A 141 -0.76 -5.94 3.39
C ILE A 141 -0.95 -5.83 4.88
N ILE A 142 -0.91 -4.63 5.43
CA ILE A 142 -1.17 -4.38 6.85
C ILE A 142 -2.11 -3.20 7.02
N SER A 143 -2.80 -3.15 8.16
CA SER A 143 -3.54 -1.97 8.54
C SER A 143 -2.60 -0.79 8.73
N ARG A 144 -2.93 0.36 8.15
CA ARG A 144 -2.23 1.62 8.36
C ARG A 144 -2.52 2.09 9.78
N PRO A 145 -1.48 2.32 10.61
CA PRO A 145 -1.71 2.89 11.92
C PRO A 145 -2.12 4.37 11.79
N GLU A 146 -3.22 4.78 12.42
CA GLU A 146 -3.62 6.19 12.49
C GLU A 146 -2.58 6.97 13.32
N ASN A 147 -2.19 8.15 12.84
CA ASN A 147 -1.30 9.08 13.55
C ASN A 147 -2.05 9.84 14.66
#